data_AF-A0AAW2JF02-F1
#
_entry.id   AF-A0AAW2JF02-F1
#
_cell.length_a   1.000
_cell.length_b   1.000
_cell.length_c   1.000
_cell.angle_alpha   90.00
_cell.angle_beta   90.00
_cell.angle_gamma   90.00
#
_symmetry.space_group_name_H-M   'P 1'
#
loop_
_entity.id
_entity.type
_entity.pdbx_description
1 polymer ?
#
loop_
_entity_poly.entity_id
_entity_poly.type
_entity_poly.pdbx_seq_one_letter_code
_entity_poly.pdbx_strand_id
1 'polypeptide(L)'
;MVSEAEEIFETLKQNGDANEFTYAMMLCMYKRNGRFVEAFCIARKMRELGLMRDLLSYNHVLGLYASDGRYKEAVATFDEMLKSLIKPDDSTFKSLGIILLKCGVPKNAIEKLELIRKEEAERGLQAWTSTLLLSLTWMMMSS
;
A
#
# COMPACT_ATOMS: atom_id res chain seq x y z
N MET A 1 2.12 18.40 -18.05
CA MET A 1 2.78 17.18 -17.52
C MET A 1 1.84 16.02 -17.29
N VAL A 2 0.64 16.22 -16.71
CA VAL A 2 -0.29 15.11 -16.46
C VAL A 2 -0.98 14.63 -17.73
N SER A 3 -1.43 15.56 -18.58
CA SER A 3 -2.08 15.27 -19.85
C SER A 3 -1.18 14.50 -20.81
N GLU A 4 0.10 14.88 -20.96
CA GLU A 4 1.01 14.14 -21.85
C GLU A 4 1.27 12.72 -21.34
N ALA A 5 1.36 12.53 -20.02
CA ALA A 5 1.49 11.20 -19.43
C ALA A 5 0.25 10.33 -19.65
N GLU A 6 -0.95 10.90 -19.56
CA GLU A 6 -2.22 10.22 -19.87
C GLU A 6 -2.29 9.78 -21.34
N GLU A 7 -1.90 10.64 -22.28
CA GLU A 7 -1.87 10.32 -23.72
C GLU A 7 -0.90 9.18 -24.05
N ILE A 8 0.31 9.22 -23.48
CA ILE A 8 1.31 8.15 -23.64
C ILE A 8 0.77 6.86 -23.03
N PHE A 9 0.14 6.93 -21.85
CA PHE A 9 -0.41 5.77 -21.17
C PHE A 9 -1.53 5.10 -21.97
N GLU A 10 -2.44 5.88 -22.55
CA GLU A 10 -3.50 5.33 -23.40
C GLU A 10 -2.94 4.71 -24.68
N THR A 11 -1.91 5.30 -25.28
CA THR A 11 -1.19 4.72 -26.42
C THR A 11 -0.58 3.36 -26.08
N LEU A 12 0.12 3.26 -24.94
CA LEU A 12 0.70 2.00 -24.46
C LEU A 12 -0.36 0.94 -24.18
N LYS A 13 -1.52 1.33 -23.64
CA LYS A 13 -2.65 0.41 -23.42
C LYS A 13 -3.22 -0.11 -24.73
N GLN A 14 -3.42 0.75 -25.72
CA GLN A 14 -3.95 0.37 -27.04
C GLN A 14 -3.01 -0.58 -27.78
N ASN A 15 -1.70 -0.37 -27.65
CA ASN A 15 -0.69 -1.23 -28.26
C ASN A 15 -0.48 -2.57 -27.52
N GLY A 16 -0.99 -2.68 -26.28
CA GLY A 16 -0.75 -3.84 -25.42
C GLY A 16 0.61 -3.84 -24.72
N ASP A 17 1.33 -2.71 -24.75
CA ASP A 17 2.67 -2.55 -24.17
C ASP A 17 2.64 -2.08 -22.71
N ALA A 18 1.47 -1.70 -22.20
CA ALA A 18 1.31 -1.25 -20.82
C ALA A 18 1.53 -2.39 -19.82
N ASN A 19 2.53 -2.24 -18.95
CA ASN A 19 2.96 -3.22 -17.95
C ASN A 19 2.86 -2.68 -16.51
N GLU A 20 3.31 -3.46 -15.52
CA GLU A 20 3.23 -3.08 -14.09
C GLU A 20 3.89 -1.73 -13.81
N PHE A 21 5.05 -1.46 -14.42
CA PHE A 21 5.76 -0.20 -14.26
C PHE A 21 4.96 0.98 -14.79
N THR A 22 4.33 0.83 -15.96
CA THR A 22 3.53 1.89 -16.58
C THR A 22 2.34 2.27 -15.69
N TYR A 23 1.64 1.27 -15.14
CA TYR A 23 0.54 1.50 -14.20
C TYR A 23 1.04 2.11 -12.87
N ALA A 24 2.16 1.63 -12.32
CA ALA A 24 2.75 2.17 -11.10
C ALA A 24 3.16 3.65 -11.25
N MET A 25 3.65 4.03 -12.43
CA MET A 25 3.98 5.43 -12.75
C MET A 25 2.73 6.31 -12.75
N MET A 26 1.65 5.86 -13.39
CA MET A 26 0.38 6.59 -13.39
C MET A 26 -0.20 6.71 -11.98
N LEU A 27 -0.16 5.63 -11.18
CA LEU A 27 -0.58 5.64 -9.78
C LEU A 27 0.20 6.70 -8.98
N CYS A 28 1.53 6.71 -9.09
CA CYS A 28 2.39 7.69 -8.44
C CYS A 28 2.08 9.12 -8.85
N MET A 29 1.93 9.36 -10.16
CA MET A 29 1.63 10.66 -10.71
C MET A 29 0.28 11.19 -10.18
N TYR A 30 -0.78 10.38 -10.27
CA TYR A 30 -2.10 10.75 -9.75
C TYR A 30 -2.08 11.02 -8.25
N LYS A 31 -1.44 10.13 -7.47
CA LYS A 31 -1.27 10.31 -6.01
C LYS A 31 -0.58 11.64 -5.68
N ARG A 32 0.54 11.96 -6.34
CA ARG A 32 1.30 13.19 -6.08
C ARG A 32 0.52 14.46 -6.40
N ASN A 33 -0.43 14.37 -7.33
CA ASN A 33 -1.29 15.48 -7.73
C ASN A 33 -2.62 15.52 -6.95
N GLY A 34 -2.80 14.69 -5.92
CA GLY A 34 -4.04 14.62 -5.14
C GLY A 34 -5.23 14.03 -5.90
N ARG A 35 -5.01 13.45 -7.09
CA ARG A 35 -6.03 12.80 -7.92
C ARG A 35 -6.28 11.36 -7.45
N PHE A 36 -6.76 11.23 -6.21
CA PHE A 36 -6.88 9.93 -5.54
C PHE A 36 -7.88 8.99 -6.22
N VAL A 37 -8.97 9.51 -6.79
CA VAL A 37 -9.97 8.71 -7.50
C VAL A 37 -9.33 7.94 -8.66
N GLU A 38 -8.55 8.64 -9.49
CA GLU A 38 -7.83 8.05 -10.62
C GLU A 38 -6.74 7.09 -10.15
N ALA A 39 -6.00 7.44 -9.08
CA ALA A 39 -5.01 6.54 -8.49
C ALA A 39 -5.64 5.22 -8.00
N PHE A 40 -6.85 5.27 -7.42
CA PHE A 40 -7.59 4.07 -7.03
C PHE A 40 -8.06 3.24 -8.23
N CYS A 41 -8.49 3.89 -9.31
CA CYS A 41 -8.83 3.21 -10.56
C CYS A 41 -7.61 2.46 -11.12
N ILE A 42 -6.43 3.09 -11.10
CA ILE A 42 -5.18 2.44 -11.50
C ILE A 42 -4.85 1.25 -10.60
N ALA A 43 -4.92 1.41 -9.27
CA ALA A 43 -4.66 0.32 -8.32
C ALA A 43 -5.61 -0.87 -8.51
N ARG A 44 -6.90 -0.60 -8.76
CA ARG A 44 -7.88 -1.65 -9.10
C ARG A 44 -7.51 -2.33 -10.41
N LYS A 45 -7.13 -1.56 -11.44
CA LYS A 45 -6.79 -2.11 -12.75
C LYS A 45 -5.53 -2.97 -12.71
N MET A 46 -4.54 -2.59 -11.92
CA MET A 46 -3.35 -3.42 -11.66
C MET A 46 -3.73 -4.79 -11.11
N ARG A 47 -4.69 -4.87 -10.17
CA ARG A 47 -5.19 -6.16 -9.66
C ARG A 47 -5.94 -6.96 -10.72
N GLU A 48 -6.88 -6.33 -11.43
CA GLU A 48 -7.67 -6.99 -12.49
C GLU A 48 -6.78 -7.59 -13.59
N LEU A 49 -5.66 -6.95 -13.89
CA LEU A 49 -4.70 -7.38 -14.90
C LEU A 49 -3.61 -8.33 -14.35
N GLY A 50 -3.65 -8.67 -13.05
CA GLY A 50 -2.64 -9.52 -12.43
C GLY A 50 -1.24 -8.86 -12.36
N LEU A 51 -1.17 -7.53 -12.37
CA LEU A 51 0.08 -6.75 -12.34
C LEU A 51 0.63 -6.54 -10.92
N MET A 52 -0.08 -7.00 -9.88
CA MET A 52 0.40 -6.99 -8.48
C MET A 52 1.40 -8.12 -8.21
N ARG A 53 2.57 -8.08 -8.87
CA ARG A 53 3.52 -9.21 -8.92
C ARG A 53 4.75 -9.04 -8.05
N ASP A 54 5.05 -7.81 -7.62
CA ASP A 54 6.30 -7.47 -6.96
C ASP A 54 6.10 -6.54 -5.74
N LEU A 55 7.14 -6.48 -4.90
CA LEU A 55 7.21 -5.62 -3.72
C LEU A 55 6.86 -4.16 -4.05
N LEU A 56 7.33 -3.68 -5.20
CA LEU A 56 7.15 -2.30 -5.61
C LEU A 56 5.67 -1.98 -5.86
N SER A 57 4.95 -2.84 -6.57
CA SER A 57 3.52 -2.68 -6.83
C SER A 57 2.70 -2.65 -5.54
N TYR A 58 2.98 -3.57 -4.60
CA TYR A 58 2.33 -3.60 -3.29
C TYR A 58 2.61 -2.32 -2.49
N ASN A 59 3.86 -1.88 -2.42
CA ASN A 59 4.23 -0.67 -1.70
C ASN A 59 3.57 0.60 -2.26
N HIS A 60 3.42 0.71 -3.58
CA HIS A 60 2.72 1.82 -4.21
C HIS A 60 1.24 1.87 -3.84
N VAL A 61 0.54 0.73 -3.96
CA VAL A 61 -0.90 0.64 -3.66
C VAL A 61 -1.16 0.82 -2.16
N LEU A 62 -0.37 0.17 -1.31
CA LEU A 62 -0.47 0.32 0.15
C LEU A 62 -0.20 1.77 0.56
N GLY A 63 0.88 2.36 0.04
CA GLY A 63 1.22 3.76 0.31
C GLY A 63 0.17 4.75 -0.22
N LEU A 64 -0.55 4.43 -1.29
CA LEU A 64 -1.68 5.22 -1.78
C LEU A 64 -2.82 5.23 -0.75
N TYR A 65 -3.31 4.06 -0.35
CA TYR A 65 -4.40 3.95 0.63
C TYR A 65 -4.04 4.54 2.00
N ALA A 66 -2.80 4.33 2.46
CA ALA A 66 -2.29 4.92 3.70
C ALA A 66 -2.30 6.46 3.68
N SER A 67 -2.01 7.07 2.52
CA SER A 67 -1.97 8.52 2.37
C SER A 67 -3.36 9.16 2.32
N ASP A 68 -4.34 8.45 1.76
CA ASP A 68 -5.73 8.92 1.65
C ASP A 68 -6.56 8.68 2.93
N GLY A 69 -6.13 7.76 3.79
CA GLY A 69 -6.87 7.39 5.01
C GLY A 69 -7.70 6.11 4.89
N ARG A 70 -7.58 5.39 3.78
CA ARG A 70 -8.29 4.13 3.50
C ARG A 70 -7.59 2.93 4.15
N TYR A 71 -7.59 2.92 5.48
CA TYR A 71 -6.78 1.98 6.27
C TYR A 71 -7.18 0.52 6.09
N LYS A 72 -8.48 0.24 5.89
CA LYS A 72 -8.97 -1.12 5.63
C LYS A 72 -8.37 -1.69 4.35
N GLU A 73 -8.35 -0.90 3.28
CA GLU A 73 -7.79 -1.28 1.98
C GLU A 73 -6.26 -1.39 2.03
N ALA A 74 -5.59 -0.52 2.80
CA ALA A 74 -4.16 -0.63 3.00
C ALA A 74 -3.75 -1.93 3.71
N VAL A 75 -4.47 -2.31 4.78
CA VAL A 75 -4.19 -3.57 5.50
C VAL A 75 -4.59 -4.79 4.66
N ALA A 76 -5.67 -4.72 3.90
CA ALA A 76 -6.02 -5.77 2.94
C ALA A 76 -4.92 -5.96 1.88
N THR A 77 -4.32 -4.87 1.40
CA THR A 77 -3.18 -4.91 0.46
C THR A 77 -1.95 -5.56 1.10
N PHE A 78 -1.71 -5.30 2.39
CA PHE A 78 -0.62 -5.94 3.14
C PHE A 78 -0.86 -7.45 3.33
N ASP A 79 -2.08 -7.87 3.65
CA ASP A 79 -2.43 -9.29 3.76
C ASP A 79 -2.31 -10.02 2.42
N GLU A 80 -2.74 -9.38 1.32
CA GLU A 80 -2.56 -9.86 -0.06
C GLU A 80 -1.07 -10.08 -0.40
N MET A 81 -0.20 -9.15 0.01
CA MET A 81 1.25 -9.24 -0.15
C MET A 81 1.85 -10.45 0.57
N LEU A 82 1.46 -10.68 1.83
CA LEU A 82 1.93 -11.82 2.63
C LEU A 82 1.46 -13.15 2.04
N LYS A 83 0.20 -13.24 1.60
CA LYS A 83 -0.37 -14.43 0.94
C LYS A 83 0.32 -14.73 -0.39
N SER A 84 0.82 -13.71 -1.06
CA SER A 84 1.61 -13.82 -2.29
C SER A 84 3.08 -14.15 -2.03
N LEU A 85 3.47 -14.42 -0.77
CA LEU A 85 4.84 -14.72 -0.33
C LEU A 85 5.85 -13.61 -0.65
N ILE A 86 5.37 -12.36 -0.82
CA ILE A 86 6.21 -11.20 -1.05
C ILE A 86 6.60 -10.61 0.30
N LYS A 87 7.90 -10.55 0.57
CA LYS A 87 8.42 -10.10 1.86
C LYS A 87 8.30 -8.58 2.01
N PRO A 88 7.65 -8.08 3.08
CA PRO A 88 7.61 -6.66 3.43
C PRO A 88 8.99 -6.04 3.65
N ASP A 89 9.13 -4.77 3.27
CA ASP A 89 10.34 -3.98 3.48
C ASP A 89 10.08 -2.77 4.39
N ASP A 90 11.12 -1.98 4.62
CA ASP A 90 11.03 -0.77 5.45
C ASP A 90 9.99 0.23 4.93
N SER A 91 9.75 0.29 3.62
CA SER A 91 8.72 1.16 3.03
C SER A 91 7.31 0.66 3.35
N THR A 92 7.12 -0.66 3.37
CA THR A 92 5.89 -1.30 3.84
C THR A 92 5.60 -0.90 5.28
N PHE A 93 6.55 -1.13 6.20
CA PHE A 93 6.38 -0.85 7.63
C PHE A 93 6.24 0.64 7.94
N LYS A 94 6.94 1.51 7.21
CA LYS A 94 6.73 2.97 7.32
C LYS A 94 5.27 3.36 7.03
N SER A 95 4.70 2.79 5.98
CA SER A 95 3.30 3.07 5.60
C SER A 95 2.31 2.51 6.62
N LEU A 96 2.56 1.29 7.13
CA LEU A 96 1.77 0.70 8.21
C LEU A 96 1.88 1.48 9.52
N GLY A 97 3.05 2.03 9.84
CA GLY A 97 3.27 2.87 11.01
C GLY A 97 2.44 4.16 10.97
N ILE A 98 2.30 4.78 9.79
CA ILE A 98 1.41 5.93 9.59
C ILE A 98 -0.04 5.53 9.90
N ILE A 99 -0.47 4.36 9.43
CA ILE A 99 -1.82 3.83 9.68
C ILE A 99 -2.04 3.62 11.18
N LEU A 100 -1.14 2.91 11.86
CA LEU A 100 -1.23 2.66 13.29
C LEU A 100 -1.30 3.95 14.11
N LEU A 101 -0.45 4.94 13.78
CA LEU A 101 -0.46 6.23 14.44
C LEU A 101 -1.81 6.94 14.28
N LYS A 102 -2.40 6.89 13.08
CA LYS A 102 -3.71 7.46 12.79
C LYS A 102 -4.86 6.70 13.45
N CYS A 103 -4.68 5.39 13.70
CA CYS A 103 -5.60 4.58 14.49
C CYS A 103 -5.45 4.79 16.01
N GLY A 104 -4.57 5.70 16.45
CA GLY A 104 -4.39 6.02 17.87
C GLY A 104 -3.36 5.15 18.60
N VAL A 105 -2.62 4.29 17.89
CA VAL A 105 -1.50 3.58 18.50
C VAL A 105 -0.37 4.58 18.77
N PRO A 106 0.12 4.66 20.02
CA PRO A 106 1.09 5.69 20.39
C PRO A 106 2.44 5.43 19.71
N LYS A 107 3.14 6.51 19.36
CA LYS A 107 4.40 6.46 18.61
C LYS A 107 5.45 5.57 19.27
N ASN A 108 5.55 5.56 20.59
CA ASN A 108 6.48 4.72 21.34
C ASN A 108 6.19 3.21 21.17
N ALA A 109 4.93 2.81 20.99
CA ALA A 109 4.58 1.43 20.68
C ALA A 109 5.02 1.05 19.27
N ILE A 110 4.87 1.96 18.31
CA ILE A 110 5.35 1.77 16.92
C ILE A 110 6.88 1.67 16.88
N GLU A 111 7.60 2.50 17.63
CA GLU A 111 9.06 2.43 17.74
C GLU A 111 9.52 1.09 18.34
N LYS A 112 8.80 0.55 19.33
CA LYS A 112 9.05 -0.80 19.86
C LYS A 112 8.80 -1.89 18.82
N LEU A 113 7.72 -1.78 18.03
CA LEU A 113 7.43 -2.71 16.94
C LEU A 113 8.55 -2.70 15.87
N GLU A 114 9.09 -1.54 15.54
CA GLU A 114 10.24 -1.42 14.65
C GLU A 114 11.51 -2.06 15.23
N LEU A 115 11.75 -1.91 16.55
CA LEU A 115 12.90 -2.52 17.21
C LEU A 115 12.83 -4.04 17.15
N ILE A 116 11.70 -4.63 17.55
CA ILE A 116 11.49 -6.10 17.53
C ILE A 116 11.69 -6.64 16.11
N ARG A 117 11.20 -5.92 15.09
CA ARG A 117 11.37 -6.29 13.68
C ARG A 117 12.83 -6.29 13.24
N LYS A 118 13.66 -5.37 13.72
CA LYS A 118 15.09 -5.30 13.39
C LYS A 118 15.89 -6.39 14.09
N GLU A 119 15.50 -6.80 15.29
CA GLU A 119 16.14 -7.89 16.04
C GLU A 119 15.73 -9.26 15.52
N GLU A 120 14.43 -9.48 15.33
CA GLU A 120 13.83 -10.76 14.94
C GLU A 120 12.74 -10.52 13.89
N ALA A 121 13.08 -10.67 12.61
CA ALA A 121 12.17 -10.33 11.51
C ALA A 121 10.82 -11.07 11.56
N GLU A 122 10.81 -12.35 11.94
CA GLU A 122 9.59 -13.16 12.01
C GLU A 122 8.68 -12.76 13.17
N ARG A 123 9.24 -12.63 14.39
CA ARG A 123 8.49 -12.16 15.56
C ARG A 123 7.99 -10.73 15.36
N GLY A 124 8.83 -9.87 14.76
CA GLY A 124 8.43 -8.51 14.39
C GLY A 124 7.24 -8.51 13.45
N LEU A 125 7.29 -9.27 12.35
CA LEU A 125 6.18 -9.37 11.42
C LEU A 125 4.88 -9.82 12.12
N GLN A 126 4.95 -10.82 12.99
CA GLN A 126 3.78 -11.28 13.77
C GLN A 126 3.23 -10.18 14.69
N ALA A 127 4.10 -9.43 15.38
CA ALA A 127 3.70 -8.34 16.26
C ALA A 127 3.03 -7.20 15.50
N TRP A 128 3.55 -6.85 14.31
CA TRP A 128 2.96 -5.86 13.41
C TRP A 128 1.57 -6.29 12.92
N THR A 129 1.44 -7.51 12.40
CA THR A 129 0.16 -8.05 11.91
C THR A 129 -0.87 -8.10 13.03
N SER A 130 -0.50 -8.55 14.23
CA SER A 130 -1.40 -8.61 15.38
C SER A 130 -1.90 -7.22 15.80
N THR A 131 -1.00 -6.23 15.85
CA THR A 131 -1.36 -4.85 16.22
C THR A 131 -2.28 -4.22 15.19
N LEU A 132 -2.03 -4.44 13.89
CA LEU A 132 -2.89 -3.96 12.80
C LEU A 132 -4.30 -4.56 12.90
N LEU A 133 -4.41 -5.87 13.09
CA LEU A 133 -5.71 -6.53 13.24
C LEU A 133 -6.50 -6.00 14.44
N LEU A 134 -5.85 -5.85 15.61
CA LEU A 134 -6.48 -5.28 16.81
C LEU A 134 -6.97 -3.84 16.58
N SER A 135 -6.18 -3.01 15.90
CA SER A 135 -6.58 -1.64 15.60
C SER A 135 -7.78 -1.56 14.64
N LEU A 136 -7.87 -2.47 13.68
CA LEU A 136 -8.98 -2.54 12.74
C LEU A 136 -10.26 -3.08 13.37
N THR A 137 -10.17 -4.11 14.23
CA THR A 137 -11.35 -4.63 14.94
C THR A 137 -11.92 -3.58 15.87
N TRP A 138 -11.07 -2.85 16.59
CA TRP A 138 -11.49 -1.72 17.41
C TRP A 138 -12.22 -0.64 16.60
N MET A 139 -11.69 -0.27 15.43
CA MET A 139 -12.34 0.69 14.53
C MET A 139 -13.73 0.23 14.05
N MET A 140 -13.92 -1.06 13.79
CA MET A 140 -15.23 -1.59 13.37
C MET A 140 -16.26 -1.64 14.50
N MET A 141 -15.82 -1.73 15.76
CA MET A 141 -16.70 -1.76 16.92
C MET A 141 -17.09 -0.37 17.42
N SER A 142 -16.42 0.69 16.95
CA SER A 142 -16.61 2.07 17.40
C SER A 142 -17.31 2.98 16.37
N SER A 143 -17.76 2.40 15.25
CA SER A 143 -18.52 3.04 14.16
C SER A 143 -19.97 2.57 14.13
#